data_AF-A0A679IBT6-F1
#
_entry.id   AF-A0A679IBT6-F1
#
_cell.length_a   1.000
_cell.length_b   1.000
_cell.length_c   1.000
_cell.angle_alpha   90.00
_cell.angle_beta   90.00
_cell.angle_gamma   90.00
#
_symmetry.space_group_name_H-M   'P 1'
#
loop_
_entity.id
_entity.type
_entity.pdbx_description
1 polymer ?
#
loop_
_entity_poly.entity_id
_entity_poly.type
_entity_poly.pdbx_seq_one_letter_code
_entity_poly.pdbx_strand_id
1 'polypeptide(L)'
;MKNRILHLTRNTIPYVKELHAIAGGVLGCLVMQQLDYWFEGHPEGFYKFLEPSDHPAYKDGDSWTEELGMTRHEFRTAFDKIGIRYKSKSDFDQAVDKFQGQFYCSYVDRRSNLTYYFRNHDLVDAALDDLLSMPSLKYASAAPGLASNPLCNAEFTVKPESGFTGNQESGFTAKPDSGFTRCVFHGT
;
A
#
# COMPACT_ATOMS: atom_id res chain seq x y z
N MET A 1 -6.16 25.40 6.87
CA MET A 1 -6.20 24.42 7.98
C MET A 1 -5.62 23.12 7.43
N LYS A 2 -4.67 22.47 8.10
CA LYS A 2 -4.03 21.25 7.58
C LYS A 2 -4.87 20.01 7.95
N ASN A 3 -5.15 19.15 6.98
CA ASN A 3 -5.95 17.94 7.15
C ASN A 3 -5.24 16.94 8.09
N ARG A 4 -5.91 16.53 9.18
CA ARG A 4 -5.35 15.67 10.24
C ARG A 4 -5.79 14.21 10.12
N ILE A 5 -6.13 13.69 8.94
CA ILE A 5 -6.59 12.29 8.86
C ILE A 5 -5.44 11.28 8.81
N LEU A 6 -4.21 11.75 8.52
CA LEU A 6 -3.06 10.89 8.21
C LEU A 6 -2.01 10.76 9.35
N HIS A 7 -2.23 11.44 10.48
CA HIS A 7 -1.27 11.56 11.58
C HIS A 7 -1.20 10.39 12.59
N LEU A 8 -1.62 9.18 12.23
CA LEU A 8 -1.98 8.13 13.20
C LEU A 8 -0.84 7.20 13.68
N THR A 9 0.43 7.63 13.58
CA THR A 9 1.69 7.09 14.19
C THR A 9 2.73 6.68 13.15
N ARG A 10 4.02 6.97 13.44
CA ARG A 10 5.18 6.58 12.59
C ARG A 10 5.22 5.08 12.28
N ASN A 11 4.74 4.24 13.20
CA ASN A 11 4.87 2.78 13.15
C ASN A 11 3.56 2.06 12.81
N THR A 12 2.44 2.75 12.71
CA THR A 12 1.15 2.15 12.34
C THR A 12 0.43 3.09 11.40
N ILE A 13 0.34 2.65 10.15
CA ILE A 13 -0.29 3.40 9.07
C ILE A 13 -1.70 2.81 8.88
N PRO A 14 -2.77 3.46 9.37
CA PRO A 14 -4.12 2.99 9.09
C PRO A 14 -4.38 3.08 7.59
N TYR A 15 -5.02 2.06 7.02
CA TYR A 15 -5.39 2.09 5.61
C TYR A 15 -6.67 2.92 5.42
N VAL A 16 -6.56 4.07 4.76
CA VAL A 16 -7.70 4.90 4.34
C VAL A 16 -8.10 4.48 2.93
N LYS A 17 -9.19 3.71 2.82
CA LYS A 17 -9.67 3.12 1.55
C LYS A 17 -10.15 4.17 0.56
N GLU A 18 -10.59 5.32 1.04
CA GLU A 18 -11.10 6.42 0.24
C GLU A 18 -10.00 6.97 -0.67
N LEU A 19 -8.74 6.96 -0.21
CA LEU A 19 -7.57 7.36 -1.00
C LEU A 19 -7.32 6.44 -2.20
N HIS A 20 -7.94 5.26 -2.26
CA HIS A 20 -7.69 4.30 -3.33
C HIS A 20 -8.00 4.89 -4.72
N ALA A 21 -9.01 5.76 -4.82
CA ALA A 21 -9.40 6.41 -6.07
C ALA A 21 -8.29 7.31 -6.63
N ILE A 22 -7.58 8.02 -5.76
CA ILE A 22 -6.53 8.98 -6.15
C ILE A 22 -5.13 8.37 -6.13
N ALA A 23 -4.89 7.39 -5.26
CA ALA A 23 -3.58 6.78 -5.09
C ALA A 23 -3.35 5.53 -5.97
N GLY A 24 -4.39 5.06 -6.67
CA GLY A 24 -4.30 3.99 -7.66
C GLY A 24 -3.97 2.61 -7.08
N GLY A 25 -4.20 2.39 -5.79
CA GLY A 25 -3.99 1.10 -5.11
C GLY A 25 -3.64 1.23 -3.63
N VAL A 26 -3.64 0.10 -2.92
CA VAL A 26 -3.31 0.03 -1.48
C VAL A 26 -1.90 0.57 -1.19
N LEU A 27 -0.89 0.13 -1.95
CA LEU A 27 0.49 0.61 -1.77
C LEU A 27 0.62 2.12 -2.03
N GLY A 28 -0.10 2.63 -3.03
CA GLY A 28 -0.16 4.07 -3.30
C GLY A 28 -0.75 4.84 -2.12
N CYS A 29 -1.81 4.31 -1.49
CA CYS A 29 -2.39 4.90 -0.29
C CYS A 29 -1.35 4.97 0.83
N LEU A 30 -0.68 3.85 1.14
CA LEU A 30 0.32 3.81 2.20
C LEU A 30 1.46 4.81 1.95
N VAL A 31 1.98 4.87 0.73
CA VAL A 31 3.03 5.83 0.34
C VAL A 31 2.53 7.27 0.46
N MET A 32 1.32 7.56 -0.05
CA MET A 32 0.74 8.91 0.02
C MET A 32 0.56 9.37 1.47
N GLN A 33 0.08 8.49 2.36
CA GLN A 33 -0.11 8.81 3.77
C GLN A 33 1.22 9.11 4.47
N GLN A 34 2.23 8.28 4.21
CA GLN A 34 3.52 8.47 4.84
C GLN A 34 4.24 9.70 4.29
N LEU A 35 4.13 9.99 2.99
CA LEU A 35 4.62 11.25 2.43
C LEU A 35 3.99 12.45 3.13
N ASP A 36 2.66 12.48 3.27
CA ASP A 36 1.95 13.61 3.88
C ASP A 36 2.35 13.81 5.35
N TYR A 37 2.58 12.72 6.10
CA TYR A 37 3.16 12.77 7.45
C TYR A 37 4.53 13.47 7.48
N TRP A 38 5.43 13.15 6.54
CA TRP A 38 6.73 13.81 6.46
C TRP A 38 6.61 15.29 6.03
N PHE A 39 5.69 15.62 5.12
CA PHE A 39 5.45 17.00 4.69
C PHE A 39 4.81 17.88 5.78
N GLU A 40 4.16 17.30 6.78
CA GLU A 40 3.65 18.06 7.93
C GLU A 40 4.79 18.77 8.68
N GLY A 41 5.90 18.05 8.90
CA GLY A 41 7.12 18.58 9.52
C GLY A 41 8.07 19.30 8.55
N HIS A 42 7.97 19.00 7.26
CA HIS A 42 8.86 19.51 6.21
C HIS A 42 8.08 20.01 4.98
N PRO A 43 7.34 21.13 5.08
CA PRO A 43 6.47 21.60 4.00
C PRO A 43 7.25 21.97 2.72
N GLU A 44 8.44 22.54 2.85
CA GLU A 44 9.31 22.93 1.72
C GLU A 44 9.97 21.74 1.00
N GLY A 45 9.78 20.52 1.51
CA GLY A 45 10.42 19.31 1.03
C GLY A 45 11.45 18.73 1.99
N PHE A 46 11.74 17.45 1.78
CA PHE A 46 12.71 16.69 2.57
C PHE A 46 13.45 15.69 1.69
N TYR A 47 14.55 15.15 2.22
CA TYR A 47 15.23 14.03 1.60
C TYR A 47 15.02 12.76 2.42
N LYS A 48 15.02 11.62 1.76
CA LYS A 48 15.00 10.31 2.41
C LYS A 48 15.72 9.27 1.55
N PHE A 49 16.21 8.24 2.21
CA PHE A 49 16.81 7.10 1.54
C PHE A 49 15.72 6.16 1.01
N LEU A 50 15.90 5.68 -0.21
CA LEU A 50 14.97 4.69 -0.75
C LEU A 50 15.21 3.32 -0.11
N GLU A 51 16.48 2.94 0.06
CA GLU A 51 16.96 1.68 0.62
C GLU A 51 18.05 1.94 1.67
N PRO A 52 18.38 0.94 2.51
CA PRO A 52 19.55 1.01 3.38
C PRO A 52 20.81 1.38 2.60
N SER A 53 21.64 2.24 3.19
CA SER A 53 22.81 2.79 2.52
C SER A 53 23.96 3.02 3.48
N ASP A 54 25.20 2.80 3.04
CA ASP A 54 26.41 3.12 3.81
C ASP A 54 26.70 4.64 3.91
N HIS A 55 25.72 5.49 3.58
CA HIS A 55 25.90 6.94 3.60
C HIS A 55 26.11 7.43 5.04
N PRO A 56 27.04 8.36 5.31
CA PRO A 56 27.34 8.81 6.68
C PRO A 56 26.15 9.42 7.45
N ALA A 57 25.16 9.92 6.71
CA ALA A 57 23.93 10.47 7.27
C ALA A 57 22.78 9.45 7.41
N TYR A 58 22.97 8.21 6.95
CA TYR A 58 21.98 7.15 7.06
C TYR A 58 22.01 6.52 8.46
N LYS A 59 20.83 6.14 8.95
CA LYS A 59 20.65 5.33 10.15
C LYS A 59 19.66 4.22 9.86
N ASP A 60 19.79 3.10 10.56
CA ASP A 60 18.87 1.97 10.44
C ASP A 60 17.43 2.43 10.66
N GLY A 61 16.53 2.06 9.75
CA GLY A 61 15.13 2.49 9.74
C GLY A 61 14.86 3.85 9.08
N ASP A 62 15.86 4.56 8.55
CA ASP A 62 15.64 5.83 7.84
C ASP A 62 15.22 5.63 6.38
N SER A 63 15.33 4.42 5.82
CA SER A 63 14.92 4.16 4.43
C SER A 63 13.41 3.92 4.28
N TRP A 64 12.89 4.21 3.10
CA TRP A 64 11.50 3.89 2.74
C TRP A 64 11.21 2.39 2.81
N THR A 65 12.13 1.54 2.36
CA THR A 65 11.93 0.09 2.39
C THR A 65 11.85 -0.47 3.81
N GLU A 66 12.57 0.13 4.77
CA GLU A 66 12.49 -0.28 6.18
C GLU A 66 11.24 0.28 6.86
N GLU A 67 10.93 1.56 6.62
CA GLU A 67 9.79 2.24 7.26
C GLU A 67 8.45 1.65 6.81
N LEU A 68 8.31 1.33 5.52
CA LEU A 68 7.07 0.81 4.96
C LEU A 68 7.05 -0.71 4.81
N GLY A 69 8.18 -1.39 5.05
CA GLY A 69 8.29 -2.85 4.90
C GLY A 69 8.02 -3.36 3.49
N MET A 70 8.21 -2.52 2.46
CA MET A 70 7.99 -2.86 1.05
C MET A 70 9.29 -2.84 0.27
N THR A 71 9.32 -3.52 -0.87
CA THR A 71 10.48 -3.50 -1.76
C THR A 71 10.59 -2.15 -2.47
N ARG A 72 11.81 -1.82 -2.91
CA ARG A 72 12.08 -0.66 -3.78
C ARG A 72 11.19 -0.61 -5.01
N HIS A 73 10.90 -1.77 -5.61
CA HIS A 73 10.08 -1.85 -6.82
C HIS A 73 8.63 -1.49 -6.51
N GLU A 74 8.06 -2.04 -5.43
CA GLU A 74 6.72 -1.69 -4.96
C GLU A 74 6.59 -0.22 -4.64
N PHE A 75 7.56 0.36 -3.93
CA PHE A 75 7.58 1.79 -3.64
C PHE A 75 7.57 2.63 -4.92
N ARG A 76 8.44 2.31 -5.89
CA ARG A 76 8.51 3.06 -7.16
C ARG A 76 7.21 2.96 -7.95
N THR A 77 6.66 1.76 -8.09
CA THR A 77 5.39 1.55 -8.80
C THR A 77 4.22 2.25 -8.11
N ALA A 78 4.20 2.29 -6.78
CA ALA A 78 3.21 3.04 -6.02
C ALA A 78 3.39 4.55 -6.20
N PHE A 79 4.63 5.05 -6.10
CA PHE A 79 4.94 6.46 -6.27
C PHE A 79 4.62 6.98 -7.67
N ASP A 80 4.90 6.19 -8.72
CA ASP A 80 4.64 6.57 -10.12
C ASP A 80 3.15 6.82 -10.41
N LYS A 81 2.24 6.30 -9.58
CA LYS A 81 0.80 6.55 -9.69
C LYS A 81 0.39 7.92 -9.14
N ILE A 82 1.12 8.41 -8.14
CA ILE A 82 0.78 9.65 -7.40
C ILE A 82 1.73 10.80 -7.72
N GLY A 83 2.87 10.53 -8.37
CA GLY A 83 3.93 11.51 -8.52
C GLY A 83 4.90 11.22 -9.65
N ILE A 84 5.83 12.14 -9.85
CA ILE A 84 6.85 12.09 -10.91
C ILE A 84 8.24 11.99 -10.32
N ARG A 85 9.08 11.15 -10.93
CA ARG A 85 10.47 10.94 -10.52
C ARG A 85 11.42 11.48 -11.58
N TYR A 86 12.18 12.50 -11.23
CA TYR A 86 13.27 13.05 -12.03
C TYR A 86 14.56 12.28 -11.76
N LYS A 87 15.36 12.07 -12.82
CA LYS A 87 16.62 11.30 -12.75
C LYS A 87 17.77 12.11 -12.17
N SER A 88 17.62 13.43 -12.07
CA SER A 88 18.63 14.36 -11.57
C SER A 88 18.00 15.68 -11.16
N LYS A 89 18.73 16.46 -10.35
CA LYS A 89 18.35 17.83 -9.99
C LYS A 89 18.23 18.74 -11.21
N SER A 90 19.11 18.60 -12.20
CA SER A 90 19.04 19.40 -13.43
C SER A 90 17.77 19.15 -14.23
N ASP A 91 17.30 17.89 -14.31
CA ASP A 91 16.05 17.57 -15.00
C ASP A 91 14.85 18.19 -14.28
N PHE A 92 14.90 18.24 -12.95
CA PHE A 92 13.89 18.90 -12.12
C PHE A 92 13.89 20.42 -12.32
N ASP A 93 15.06 21.06 -12.36
CA ASP A 93 15.19 22.51 -12.54
C ASP A 93 14.81 22.97 -13.97
N GLN A 94 14.94 22.09 -14.97
CA GLN A 94 14.56 22.37 -16.36
C GLN A 94 13.05 22.22 -16.63
N ALA A 95 12.31 21.54 -15.76
CA ALA A 95 10.89 21.33 -15.95
C ALA A 95 10.11 22.64 -15.75
N VAL A 96 9.34 23.03 -16.76
CA VAL A 96 8.45 24.22 -16.68
C VAL A 96 7.37 24.00 -15.62
N ASP A 97 6.77 22.81 -15.63
CA ASP A 97 5.92 22.31 -14.56
C ASP A 97 6.64 21.16 -13.84
N LYS A 98 6.97 21.39 -12.57
CA LYS A 98 7.68 20.43 -11.70
C LYS A 98 6.83 19.24 -11.29
N PHE A 99 5.51 19.37 -11.34
CA PHE A 99 4.58 18.34 -10.89
C PHE A 99 3.85 17.68 -12.06
N GLN A 100 3.77 18.34 -13.23
CA GLN A 100 3.10 17.88 -14.45
C GLN A 100 1.68 17.35 -14.16
N GLY A 101 0.95 18.06 -13.31
CA GLY A 101 -0.40 17.68 -12.87
C GLY A 101 -0.48 16.55 -11.83
N GLN A 102 0.64 16.03 -11.33
CA GLN A 102 0.67 15.02 -10.26
C GLN A 102 0.76 15.64 -8.87
N PHE A 103 0.48 14.84 -7.83
CA PHE A 103 0.46 15.29 -6.44
C PHE A 103 1.86 15.52 -5.86
N TYR A 104 2.82 14.68 -6.24
CA TYR A 104 4.17 14.69 -5.70
C TYR A 104 5.21 14.70 -6.81
N CYS A 105 6.39 15.21 -6.50
CA CYS A 105 7.55 14.99 -7.35
C CYS A 105 8.78 14.67 -6.51
N SER A 106 9.72 13.96 -7.12
CA SER A 106 11.00 13.65 -6.49
C SER A 106 12.14 13.72 -7.49
N TYR A 107 13.34 14.02 -7.01
CA TYR A 107 14.56 13.88 -7.79
C TYR A 107 15.64 13.18 -6.98
N VAL A 108 16.52 12.46 -7.66
CA VAL A 108 17.68 11.82 -7.03
C VAL A 108 18.90 12.71 -7.22
N ASP A 109 19.56 13.07 -6.13
CA ASP A 109 20.90 13.63 -6.17
C ASP A 109 21.93 12.49 -6.26
N ARG A 110 22.53 12.35 -7.44
CA ARG A 110 23.49 11.27 -7.72
C ARG A 110 24.80 11.39 -6.92
N ARG A 111 25.13 12.58 -6.41
CA ARG A 111 26.37 12.79 -5.64
C ARG A 111 26.24 12.28 -4.22
N SER A 112 25.07 12.49 -3.62
CA SER A 112 24.77 12.12 -2.23
C SER A 112 23.92 10.84 -2.12
N ASN A 113 23.42 10.32 -3.24
CA ASN A 113 22.45 9.22 -3.32
C ASN A 113 21.18 9.49 -2.48
N LEU A 114 20.82 10.77 -2.33
CA LEU A 114 19.64 11.21 -1.61
C LEU A 114 18.49 11.41 -2.60
N THR A 115 17.29 10.96 -2.22
CA THR A 115 16.07 11.28 -2.97
C THR A 115 15.35 12.40 -2.27
N TYR A 116 15.15 13.51 -2.97
CA TYR A 116 14.40 14.66 -2.49
C TYR A 116 12.95 14.55 -2.93
N TYR A 117 12.02 14.91 -2.05
CA TYR A 117 10.58 14.84 -2.27
C TYR A 117 9.94 16.22 -2.07
N PHE A 118 9.00 16.56 -2.94
CA PHE A 118 8.20 17.77 -2.88
C PHE A 118 6.71 17.45 -3.05
N ARG A 119 5.87 18.29 -2.46
CA ARG A 119 4.40 18.17 -2.47
C ARG A 119 3.80 19.35 -3.23
N ASN A 120 2.85 19.05 -4.11
CA ASN A 120 1.99 20.08 -4.67
C ASN A 120 0.85 20.34 -3.68
N HIS A 121 1.00 21.37 -2.85
CA HIS A 121 0.05 21.62 -1.77
C HIS A 121 -1.37 21.89 -2.30
N ASP A 122 -1.49 22.70 -3.35
CA ASP A 122 -2.79 23.11 -3.89
C ASP A 122 -3.56 21.92 -4.48
N LEU A 123 -2.89 21.08 -5.28
CA LEU A 123 -3.55 19.91 -5.90
C LEU A 123 -3.89 18.83 -4.87
N VAL A 124 -3.01 18.57 -3.90
CA VAL A 124 -3.26 17.55 -2.89
C VAL A 124 -4.38 17.99 -1.96
N ASP A 125 -4.37 19.23 -1.49
CA ASP A 125 -5.39 19.72 -0.58
C ASP A 125 -6.75 19.78 -1.27
N ALA A 126 -6.82 20.23 -2.54
CA ALA A 126 -8.06 20.18 -3.32
C ALA A 126 -8.60 18.75 -3.49
N ALA A 127 -7.74 17.79 -3.85
CA ALA A 127 -8.16 16.39 -4.03
C ALA A 127 -8.64 15.74 -2.73
N LEU A 128 -8.03 16.09 -1.60
CA LEU A 128 -8.43 15.61 -0.27
C LEU A 128 -9.73 16.27 0.20
N ASP A 129 -9.91 17.57 -0.05
CA ASP A 129 -11.13 18.31 0.31
C ASP A 129 -12.32 17.84 -0.53
N ASP A 130 -12.13 17.56 -1.82
CA ASP A 130 -13.14 16.93 -2.69
C ASP A 130 -13.56 15.56 -2.16
N LEU A 131 -12.59 14.78 -1.69
CA LEU A 131 -12.82 13.45 -1.11
C LEU A 131 -13.58 13.52 0.22
N LEU A 132 -13.34 14.56 1.03
CA LEU A 132 -14.10 14.83 2.26
C LEU A 132 -15.50 15.38 1.98
N SER A 133 -15.65 16.13 0.89
CA SER A 133 -16.91 16.74 0.46
C SER A 133 -17.85 15.74 -0.23
N MET A 134 -17.33 14.61 -0.72
CA MET A 134 -18.15 13.51 -1.22
C MET A 134 -18.67 12.63 -0.07
N PRO A 135 -19.98 12.61 0.22
CA PRO A 135 -20.54 11.61 1.11
C PRO A 135 -20.48 10.24 0.43
N SER A 136 -19.49 9.42 0.79
CA SER A 136 -19.37 7.99 0.50
C SER A 136 -19.68 7.60 -0.95
N LEU A 137 -18.65 7.42 -1.77
CA LEU A 137 -18.79 6.75 -3.07
C LEU A 137 -19.54 5.42 -2.88
N LYS A 138 -20.80 5.40 -3.28
CA LYS A 138 -21.55 4.18 -3.54
C LYS A 138 -20.70 3.38 -4.52
N TYR A 139 -20.28 2.17 -4.13
CA TYR A 139 -19.75 1.19 -5.06
C TYR A 139 -20.83 0.87 -6.11
N ALA A 140 -20.94 1.69 -7.14
CA ALA A 140 -21.71 1.38 -8.33
C ALA A 140 -20.82 0.51 -9.22
N SER A 141 -21.04 -0.79 -9.14
CA SER A 141 -20.60 -1.74 -10.17
C SER A 141 -21.25 -1.32 -11.49
N ALA A 142 -20.52 -0.58 -12.32
CA ALA A 142 -20.91 -0.35 -13.71
C ALA A 142 -20.33 -1.50 -14.57
N ALA A 143 -21.08 -2.60 -14.65
CA ALA A 143 -21.01 -3.48 -15.81
C ALA A 143 -21.98 -2.94 -16.86
N PRO A 144 -21.55 -2.64 -18.10
CA PRO A 144 -22.49 -2.41 -19.19
C PRO A 144 -22.86 -3.77 -19.79
N GLY A 145 -24.09 -4.22 -19.53
CA GLY A 145 -24.73 -5.25 -20.33
C GLY A 145 -25.28 -4.66 -21.61
N LEU A 146 -25.01 -5.29 -22.75
CA LEU A 146 -25.87 -5.23 -23.93
C LEU A 146 -26.24 -6.66 -24.36
N ALA A 147 -27.50 -6.81 -24.76
CA ALA A 147 -28.28 -8.03 -24.68
C ALA A 147 -28.23 -8.96 -25.92
N SER A 148 -28.60 -10.22 -25.64
CA SER A 148 -29.40 -11.17 -26.43
C SER A 148 -28.93 -11.67 -27.79
N ASN A 149 -28.77 -13.00 -27.91
CA ASN A 149 -29.57 -13.81 -28.83
C ASN A 149 -29.69 -15.29 -28.38
N PRO A 150 -30.77 -16.03 -28.74
CA PRO A 150 -31.15 -17.33 -28.17
C PRO A 150 -30.92 -18.55 -29.10
N LEU A 151 -31.17 -19.76 -28.54
CA LEU A 151 -31.16 -21.14 -29.10
C LEU A 151 -29.77 -21.83 -29.18
N CYS A 152 -29.56 -23.07 -28.73
CA CYS A 152 -30.42 -24.25 -28.76
C CYS A 152 -30.35 -25.13 -27.50
N ASN A 153 -31.49 -25.74 -27.18
CA ASN A 153 -31.67 -26.81 -26.20
C ASN A 153 -30.98 -28.11 -26.66
N ALA A 154 -30.23 -28.74 -25.76
CA ALA A 154 -30.09 -30.19 -25.71
C ALA A 154 -30.00 -30.62 -24.24
N GLU A 155 -31.10 -31.24 -23.84
CA GLU A 155 -31.47 -31.89 -22.59
C GLU A 155 -30.36 -32.78 -22.00
N PHE A 156 -30.04 -32.58 -20.72
CA PHE A 156 -29.58 -33.69 -19.88
C PHE A 156 -30.15 -33.54 -18.46
N THR A 157 -31.14 -34.38 -18.19
CA THR A 157 -31.87 -34.48 -16.93
C THR A 157 -31.11 -35.38 -15.97
N VAL A 158 -30.73 -34.89 -14.80
CA VAL A 158 -30.61 -35.71 -13.58
C VAL A 158 -31.16 -34.92 -12.39
N LYS A 159 -32.04 -35.57 -11.64
CA LYS A 159 -32.93 -35.03 -10.60
C LYS A 159 -32.22 -34.68 -9.27
N PRO A 160 -32.90 -33.90 -8.40
CA PRO A 160 -32.33 -33.27 -7.21
C PRO A 160 -32.66 -34.03 -5.92
N GLU A 161 -31.78 -33.97 -4.93
CA GLU A 161 -32.13 -34.27 -3.53
C GLU A 161 -31.13 -33.56 -2.60
N SER A 162 -31.60 -32.50 -1.92
CA SER A 162 -31.86 -32.46 -0.46
C SER A 162 -30.58 -32.53 0.38
N GLY A 163 -30.29 -31.69 1.35
CA GLY A 163 -31.00 -30.67 2.08
C GLY A 163 -30.05 -30.28 3.23
N PHE A 164 -30.02 -29.00 3.57
CA PHE A 164 -29.25 -28.52 4.71
C PHE A 164 -29.97 -28.89 6.02
N THR A 165 -29.32 -29.65 6.90
CA THR A 165 -29.66 -29.80 8.32
C THR A 165 -28.40 -30.16 9.11
N GLY A 166 -28.31 -29.65 10.34
CA GLY A 166 -27.06 -29.52 11.08
C GLY A 166 -26.72 -30.61 12.10
N ASN A 167 -25.56 -30.34 12.73
CA ASN A 167 -25.04 -30.75 14.04
C ASN A 167 -24.31 -32.10 14.26
N GLN A 168 -23.14 -31.89 14.88
CA GLN A 168 -22.42 -32.61 15.94
C GLN A 168 -21.59 -33.88 15.68
N GLU A 169 -20.33 -33.72 16.12
CA GLU A 169 -19.45 -34.67 16.83
C GLU A 169 -18.91 -35.91 16.12
N SER A 170 -17.59 -35.91 15.93
CA SER A 170 -16.71 -37.06 16.16
C SER A 170 -15.29 -36.50 16.28
N GLY A 171 -14.46 -36.78 17.28
CA GLY A 171 -14.37 -37.96 18.13
C GLY A 171 -12.90 -38.38 18.08
N PHE A 172 -12.08 -37.77 18.94
CA PHE A 172 -10.67 -38.14 19.11
C PHE A 172 -10.61 -39.51 19.78
N THR A 173 -10.07 -40.52 19.10
CA THR A 173 -9.73 -41.81 19.73
C THR A 173 -8.23 -42.03 19.63
N ALA A 174 -7.56 -41.81 20.77
CA ALA A 174 -6.28 -42.40 21.10
C ALA A 174 -6.43 -43.89 21.41
N LYS A 175 -5.34 -44.67 21.27
CA LYS A 175 -4.84 -45.62 22.30
C LYS A 175 -3.49 -46.25 21.87
N PRO A 176 -2.74 -46.87 22.81
CA PRO A 176 -1.32 -46.59 23.05
C PRO A 176 -0.43 -47.81 22.79
N ASP A 177 0.90 -47.69 22.93
CA ASP A 177 1.63 -48.63 23.78
C ASP A 177 3.02 -48.15 24.22
N SER A 178 3.38 -48.70 25.37
CA SER A 178 4.40 -48.34 26.35
C SER A 178 5.84 -48.74 26.01
N GLY A 179 6.82 -48.01 26.57
CA GLY A 179 8.22 -48.46 26.66
C GLY A 179 9.10 -47.51 27.47
N PHE A 180 9.14 -47.69 28.80
CA PHE A 180 9.98 -46.97 29.75
C PHE A 180 11.39 -47.59 29.78
N THR A 181 12.47 -46.81 29.57
CA THR A 181 13.72 -47.00 30.33
C THR A 181 14.58 -45.72 30.38
N ARG A 182 15.15 -45.51 31.56
CA ARG A 182 16.01 -44.42 32.07
C ARG A 182 17.49 -44.68 31.74
N CYS A 183 18.34 -43.67 32.03
CA CYS A 183 19.79 -43.71 32.35
C CYS A 183 20.73 -43.17 31.23
N VAL A 184 21.76 -42.32 31.42
CA VAL A 184 22.36 -41.55 32.54
C VAL A 184 23.17 -40.37 31.93
N PHE A 185 23.33 -39.29 32.70
CA PHE A 185 24.47 -38.36 32.63
C PHE A 185 25.83 -39.07 32.53
N HIS A 186 26.79 -38.50 31.80
CA HIS A 186 28.21 -38.51 32.16
C HIS A 186 28.81 -37.15 31.82
N GLY A 187 29.26 -36.45 32.86
CA GLY A 187 30.24 -35.38 32.73
C GLY A 187 31.62 -35.90 33.11
N THR A 188 32.63 -35.31 32.49
CA THR A 188 33.96 -34.99 33.03
C THR A 188 34.49 -33.83 32.21
#